data_AF-A0A6A4R627-F1
#
_entry.id   AF-A0A6A4R627-F1
#
_cell.length_a   1.000
_cell.length_b   1.000
_cell.length_c   1.000
_cell.angle_alpha   90.00
_cell.angle_beta   90.00
_cell.angle_gamma   90.00
#
_symmetry.space_group_name_H-M   'P 1'
#
loop_
_entity.id
_entity.type
_entity.pdbx_description
1 polymer ?
#
loop_
_entity_poly.entity_id
_entity_poly.type
_entity_poly.pdbx_seq_one_letter_code
_entity_poly.pdbx_strand_id
1 'polypeptide(L)'
;RDALTSFARFDTELAMQVVQEDERVDSEYQSAMRSLMTFMMEDARSISPVLGIMWILRALERVGDHANNLAEYVIYLVKGLDIRHIAPDDLNQELLDDSSTS
;
A
#
# COMPACT_ATOMS: atom_id res chain seq x y z
N ARG A 1 15.78 -5.84 16.48
CA ARG A 1 16.94 -4.94 16.68
C ARG A 1 17.37 -4.24 15.39
N ASP A 2 16.73 -4.53 14.24
CA ASP A 2 16.87 -3.76 12.98
C ASP A 2 15.60 -2.99 12.56
N ALA A 3 14.46 -3.21 13.24
CA ALA A 3 13.12 -2.70 12.90
C ALA A 3 12.93 -1.16 12.94
N LEU A 4 13.91 -0.44 13.48
CA LEU A 4 13.90 1.01 13.71
C LEU A 4 15.20 1.64 13.23
N THR A 5 16.17 0.83 12.81
CA THR A 5 17.58 1.23 12.77
C THR A 5 18.03 1.62 11.37
N SER A 6 17.27 1.22 10.33
CA SER A 6 17.53 1.59 8.94
C SER A 6 16.38 2.26 8.19
N PHE A 7 15.12 2.31 8.66
CA PHE A 7 14.08 3.06 7.90
C PHE A 7 14.38 4.59 7.87
N ALA A 8 15.38 4.97 8.65
CA ALA A 8 16.30 6.09 8.54
C ALA A 8 17.06 6.22 7.21
N ARG A 9 16.38 6.53 6.10
CA ARG A 9 17.05 7.34 5.06
C ARG A 9 16.30 8.57 4.57
N PHE A 10 15.08 8.87 5.04
CA PHE A 10 14.29 9.93 4.39
C PHE A 10 14.19 9.66 2.88
N ASP A 11 14.10 8.37 2.53
CA ASP A 11 14.12 7.89 1.15
C ASP A 11 12.72 8.06 0.58
N THR A 12 12.43 9.28 0.15
CA THR A 12 11.17 9.64 -0.50
C THR A 12 10.94 8.82 -1.78
N GLU A 13 12.00 8.30 -2.43
CA GLU A 13 11.88 7.43 -3.60
C GLU A 13 11.33 6.06 -3.22
N LEU A 14 11.82 5.44 -2.14
CA LEU A 14 11.27 4.18 -1.64
C LEU A 14 9.81 4.34 -1.16
N ALA A 15 9.50 5.46 -0.49
CA ALA A 15 8.13 5.75 -0.07
C ALA A 15 7.19 5.94 -1.27
N MET A 16 7.64 6.60 -2.33
CA MET A 16 6.89 6.79 -3.58
C MET A 16 6.67 5.47 -4.34
N GLN A 17 7.67 4.58 -4.35
CA GLN A 17 7.50 3.24 -4.92
C GLN A 17 6.42 2.43 -4.18
N VAL A 18 6.35 2.52 -2.85
CA VAL A 18 5.31 1.87 -2.06
C VAL A 18 3.91 2.40 -2.43
N VAL A 19 3.76 3.71 -2.59
CA VAL A 19 2.49 4.35 -2.99
C VAL A 19 2.09 3.94 -4.42
N GLN A 20 3.03 3.91 -5.37
CA GLN A 20 2.74 3.51 -6.76
C GLN A 20 2.43 2.01 -6.91
N GLU A 21 3.08 1.14 -6.13
CA GLU A 21 2.78 -0.29 -6.18
C GLU A 21 1.42 -0.65 -5.58
N ASP A 22 0.84 0.23 -4.74
CA ASP A 22 -0.41 0.01 -4.02
C ASP A 22 -1.60 -0.20 -4.97
N GLU A 23 -1.71 0.59 -6.04
CA GLU A 23 -2.81 0.44 -7.02
C GLU A 23 -2.80 -0.92 -7.70
N ARG A 24 -1.60 -1.42 -8.05
CA ARG A 24 -1.45 -2.75 -8.64
C ARG A 24 -1.85 -3.82 -7.64
N VAL A 25 -1.41 -3.70 -6.38
CA VAL A 25 -1.74 -4.65 -5.31
C VAL A 25 -3.25 -4.69 -5.04
N ASP A 26 -3.94 -3.54 -5.05
CA ASP A 26 -5.41 -3.51 -4.90
C ASP A 26 -6.11 -4.23 -6.05
N SER A 27 -5.68 -3.99 -7.29
CA SER A 27 -6.26 -4.66 -8.47
C SER A 27 -6.11 -6.19 -8.42
N GLU A 28 -4.96 -6.68 -7.97
CA GLU A 28 -4.67 -8.11 -7.80
C GLU A 28 -5.49 -8.70 -6.64
N TYR A 29 -5.65 -7.96 -5.55
CA TYR A 29 -6.50 -8.35 -4.42
C TYR A 29 -7.97 -8.51 -4.85
N GLN A 30 -8.51 -7.55 -5.61
CA GLN A 30 -9.87 -7.63 -6.16
C GLN A 30 -10.03 -8.81 -7.13
N SER A 31 -9.01 -9.10 -7.93
CA SER A 31 -8.98 -10.26 -8.82
C SER A 31 -9.02 -11.57 -8.01
N ALA A 32 -8.15 -11.71 -7.01
CA ALA A 32 -8.09 -12.88 -6.14
C ALA A 32 -9.42 -13.11 -5.40
N MET A 33 -10.05 -12.06 -4.88
CA MET A 33 -11.36 -12.17 -4.22
C MET A 33 -12.43 -12.70 -5.17
N ARG A 34 -12.47 -12.23 -6.41
CA ARG A 34 -13.41 -12.76 -7.43
C ARG A 34 -13.16 -14.24 -7.70
N SER A 35 -11.90 -14.65 -7.87
CA SER A 35 -11.56 -16.06 -8.08
C SER A 35 -11.97 -16.95 -6.91
N LEU A 36 -11.75 -16.49 -5.67
CA LEU A 36 -12.17 -17.20 -4.46
C LEU A 36 -13.70 -17.33 -4.37
N MET A 37 -14.44 -16.28 -4.75
CA MET A 37 -15.91 -16.34 -4.83
C MET A 37 -16.38 -17.35 -5.89
N THR A 38 -15.78 -17.34 -7.08
CA THR A 38 -16.10 -18.33 -8.13
C THR A 38 -15.85 -19.76 -7.64
N PHE A 39 -14.72 -20.00 -6.97
CA PHE A 39 -14.40 -21.31 -6.40
C PHE A 39 -15.43 -21.76 -5.35
N MET A 40 -15.92 -20.85 -4.51
CA MET A 40 -17.01 -21.14 -3.57
C MET A 40 -18.35 -21.45 -4.24
N MET A 41 -18.62 -20.84 -5.40
CA MET A 41 -19.83 -21.12 -6.19
C MET A 41 -19.77 -22.51 -6.87
N GLU A 42 -18.58 -22.99 -7.21
CA GLU A 42 -18.38 -24.33 -7.80
C GLU A 42 -18.54 -25.46 -6.77
N ASP A 43 -18.11 -25.24 -5.51
CA ASP A 43 -18.30 -26.20 -4.43
C ASP A 43 -18.57 -25.52 -3.09
N ALA A 44 -19.81 -25.61 -2.60
CA ALA A 44 -20.22 -25.03 -1.32
C ALA A 44 -19.43 -25.58 -0.11
N ARG A 45 -18.81 -26.76 -0.21
CA ARG A 45 -17.94 -27.31 0.86
C ARG A 45 -16.65 -26.51 1.01
N SER A 46 -16.26 -25.75 -0.01
CA SER A 46 -15.07 -24.90 0.03
C SER A 46 -15.30 -23.55 0.74
N ILE A 47 -16.54 -23.19 1.09
CA ILE A 47 -16.87 -21.88 1.68
C ILE A 47 -16.07 -21.61 2.96
N SER A 48 -16.10 -22.52 3.93
CA SER A 48 -15.40 -22.33 5.21
C SER A 48 -13.88 -22.17 5.05
N PRO A 49 -13.15 -23.05 4.34
CA PRO A 49 -11.71 -22.86 4.14
C PRO A 49 -11.38 -21.61 3.32
N VAL A 50 -12.17 -21.26 2.31
CA VAL A 50 -11.97 -20.04 1.50
C VAL A 50 -12.17 -18.78 2.33
N LEU A 51 -13.16 -18.73 3.23
CA LEU A 51 -13.32 -17.61 4.15
C LEU A 51 -12.08 -17.43 5.03
N GLY A 52 -11.44 -18.52 5.48
CA GLY A 52 -10.16 -18.47 6.20
C GLY A 52 -9.05 -17.77 5.39
N ILE A 53 -8.95 -18.10 4.09
CA ILE A 53 -8.01 -17.45 3.17
C ILE A 53 -8.35 -15.96 3.02
N MET A 54 -9.64 -15.62 2.88
CA MET A 54 -10.07 -14.22 2.78
C MET A 54 -9.71 -13.41 4.04
N TRP A 55 -9.82 -14.00 5.24
CA TRP A 55 -9.38 -13.35 6.48
C TRP A 55 -7.87 -13.06 6.51
N ILE A 56 -7.05 -13.99 6.01
CA ILE A 56 -5.60 -13.81 5.89
C ILE A 56 -5.29 -12.69 4.90
N LEU A 57 -5.92 -12.73 3.72
CA LEU A 57 -5.75 -11.69 2.70
C LEU A 57 -6.17 -10.31 3.23
N ARG A 58 -7.26 -10.23 3.99
CA ARG A 58 -7.68 -8.98 4.63
C ARG A 58 -6.71 -8.51 5.72
N ALA A 59 -6.13 -9.43 6.48
CA ALA A 59 -5.11 -9.07 7.45
C ALA A 59 -3.87 -8.50 6.77
N LEU A 60 -3.51 -9.03 5.60
CA LEU A 60 -2.39 -8.53 4.79
C LEU A 60 -2.68 -7.14 4.21
N GLU A 61 -3.89 -6.91 3.68
CA GLU A 61 -4.34 -5.58 3.21
C GLU A 61 -4.17 -4.52 4.31
N ARG A 62 -4.68 -4.77 5.52
CA ARG A 62 -4.52 -3.82 6.63
C ARG A 62 -3.06 -3.54 7.00
N VAL A 63 -2.16 -4.52 6.85
CA VAL A 63 -0.73 -4.32 7.09
C VAL A 63 -0.14 -3.43 5.99
N GLY A 64 -0.56 -3.64 4.74
CA GLY A 64 -0.24 -2.77 3.60
C GLY A 64 -0.72 -1.34 3.81
N ASP A 65 -2.00 -1.14 4.16
CA ASP A 65 -2.56 0.18 4.46
C ASP A 65 -1.77 0.90 5.56
N HIS A 66 -1.40 0.20 6.62
CA HIS A 66 -0.58 0.80 7.68
C HIS A 66 0.82 1.17 7.21
N ALA A 67 1.43 0.39 6.33
CA ALA A 67 2.71 0.73 5.72
C ALA A 67 2.59 1.96 4.80
N ASN A 68 1.51 2.07 4.02
CA ASN A 68 1.25 3.20 3.14
C ASN A 68 1.02 4.50 3.95
N ASN A 69 0.16 4.45 4.97
CA ASN A 69 -0.06 5.57 5.91
C ASN A 69 1.25 6.05 6.57
N LEU A 70 2.14 5.12 6.92
CA LEU A 70 3.46 5.47 7.47
C LEU A 70 4.36 6.12 6.42
N ALA A 71 4.33 5.66 5.17
CA ALA A 71 5.10 6.25 4.07
C ALA A 71 4.64 7.68 3.76
N GLU A 72 3.33 7.92 3.69
CA GLU A 72 2.75 9.26 3.54
C GLU A 72 3.18 10.20 4.68
N TYR A 73 3.13 9.70 5.92
CA TYR A 73 3.54 10.47 7.09
C TYR A 73 5.03 10.82 7.05
N VAL A 74 5.88 9.92 6.58
CA VAL A 74 7.31 10.19 6.37
C VAL A 74 7.47 11.31 5.33
N ILE A 75 6.84 11.20 4.16
CA ILE A 75 6.93 12.23 3.11
C ILE A 75 6.50 13.61 3.63
N TYR A 76 5.40 13.67 4.38
CA TYR A 76 4.95 14.89 5.04
C TYR A 76 5.98 15.46 6.02
N LEU A 77 6.57 14.62 6.89
CA LEU A 77 7.60 15.05 7.84
C LEU A 77 8.89 15.53 7.16
N VAL A 78 9.29 14.93 6.04
CA VAL A 78 10.52 15.28 5.31
C VAL A 78 10.35 16.57 4.50
N LYS A 79 9.27 16.64 3.73
CA LYS A 79 9.08 17.64 2.66
C LYS A 79 8.07 18.73 3.02
N GLY A 80 7.31 18.57 4.11
CA GLY A 80 6.18 19.44 4.42
C GLY A 80 5.01 19.31 3.43
N LEU A 81 5.06 18.32 2.54
CA LEU A 81 4.09 18.10 1.47
C LEU A 81 3.00 17.13 1.93
N ASP A 82 1.74 17.57 1.84
CA ASP A 82 0.59 16.71 2.07
C ASP A 82 0.19 16.00 0.78
N ILE A 83 0.61 14.73 0.66
CA ILE A 83 0.37 13.92 -0.54
C ILE A 83 -0.94 13.11 -0.48
N ARG A 84 -1.71 13.21 0.61
CA ARG A 84 -2.91 12.38 0.86
C ARG A 84 -4.05 12.61 -0.15
N HIS A 85 -3.96 13.66 -0.97
CA HIS A 85 -4.95 14.02 -1.98
C HIS A 85 -4.36 14.14 -3.39
N ILE A 86 -3.11 13.71 -3.59
CA ILE A 86 -2.44 13.74 -4.88
C ILE A 86 -2.55 12.33 -5.47
N ALA A 87 -2.99 12.23 -6.73
CA ALA A 87 -3.03 10.93 -7.40
C ALA A 87 -1.61 10.35 -7.49
N PRO A 88 -1.41 9.02 -7.34
CA PRO A 88 -0.08 8.41 -7.42
C PRO A 88 0.67 8.76 -8.71
N ASP A 89 -0.06 8.89 -9.82
CA ASP A 89 0.45 9.30 -11.14
C ASP A 89 0.95 10.76 -11.20
N ASP A 90 0.45 11.61 -10.29
CA ASP A 90 0.87 13.00 -10.18
C ASP A 90 2.06 13.16 -9.22
N LEU A 91 2.45 12.10 -8.47
CA LEU A 91 3.62 12.11 -7.59
C LEU A 91 4.92 12.07 -8.42
N ASN A 92 5.42 13.26 -8.77
CA ASN A 92 6.60 13.42 -9.61
C ASN A 92 7.78 14.02 -8.83
N GLN A 93 9.01 13.69 -9.25
CA GLN A 93 10.25 14.13 -8.59
C GLN A 93 10.36 15.67 -8.51
N GLU A 94 9.77 16.41 -9.47
CA GLU A 94 9.67 17.88 -9.45
C GLU A 94 8.86 18.43 -8.26
N LEU A 95 7.73 17.80 -7.89
CA LEU A 95 6.93 18.24 -6.73
C LEU A 95 7.71 18.09 -5.41
N LEU A 96 8.58 17.08 -5.35
CA LEU A 96 9.42 16.81 -4.19
C LEU A 96 10.62 17.77 -4.09
N ASP A 97 11.10 18.30 -5.22
CA ASP A 97 12.24 19.22 -5.28
C ASP A 97 11.85 20.69 -5.04
N ASP A 98 10.65 21.11 -5.47
CA ASP A 98 10.19 22.52 -5.36
C ASP A 98 10.05 22.99 -3.88
N SER A 99 9.76 22.04 -2.97
CA SER A 99 9.72 22.30 -1.51
C SER A 99 11.09 22.50 -0.85
N SER A 100 12.19 22.22 -1.56
CA SER A 100 13.56 22.33 -1.02
C SER A 100 14.16 23.74 -1.17
N THR A 101 13.43 24.67 -1.81
CA THR A 101 13.94 25.99 -2.21
C THR A 101 13.21 27.16 -1.51
N SER A 102 12.49 26.93 -0.40
CA SER A 102 11.88 28.00 0.41
C SER A 102 12.19 27.89 1.89
#